data_AF-A0A370P3C1-F1
#
_entry.id   AF-A0A370P3C1-F1
#
_cell.length_a   1.000
_cell.length_b   1.000
_cell.length_c   1.000
_cell.angle_alpha   90.00
_cell.angle_beta   90.00
_cell.angle_gamma   90.00
#
_symmetry.space_group_name_H-M   'P 1'
#
loop_
_entity.id
_entity.type
_entity.pdbx_description
1 polymer ?
#
loop_
_entity_poly.entity_id
_entity_poly.type
_entity_poly.pdbx_seq_one_letter_code
_entity_poly.pdbx_strand_id
1 'polypeptide(L)' 'MYIGIPQETRAGETRVAATPETVKKYVAQGHKVVVQAGAGL' A
#
# COMPACT_ATOMS: atom_id res chain seq x y z
N MET A 1 14.04 -1.70 4.67
CA MET A 1 13.37 -2.57 3.67
C MET A 1 12.50 -1.70 2.77
N TYR A 2 12.31 -2.10 1.52
CA TYR A 2 11.37 -1.46 0.58
C TYR A 2 10.06 -2.26 0.56
N ILE A 3 8.92 -1.58 0.73
CA ILE A 3 7.58 -2.19 0.73
C ILE A 3 6.78 -1.55 -0.40
N GLY A 4 6.36 -2.36 -1.37
CA GLY A 4 5.51 -1.93 -2.49
C GLY A 4 4.04 -2.28 -2.23
N ILE A 5 3.15 -1.32 -2.49
CA ILE A 5 1.69 -1.51 -2.44
C ILE A 5 1.15 -1.20 -3.85
N PRO A 6 1.04 -2.22 -4.73
CA PRO A 6 0.47 -2.06 -6.07
C PRO A 6 -1.05 -1.94 -6.01
N GLN A 7 -1.64 -1.50 -7.12
CA GLN A 7 -3.08 -1.59 -7.33
C GLN A 7 -3.45 -3.04 -7.68
N GLU A 8 -4.50 -3.57 -7.06
CA GLU A 8 -5.02 -4.89 -7.39
C GLU A 8 -5.54 -4.91 -8.85
N THR A 9 -5.22 -5.98 -9.59
CA THR A 9 -5.52 -6.08 -11.03
C THR A 9 -6.71 -6.97 -11.34
N ARG A 10 -7.19 -7.72 -10.36
CA ARG A 10 -8.34 -8.61 -10.53
C ARG A 10 -9.61 -7.80 -10.73
N ALA A 11 -10.38 -8.13 -11.76
CA ALA A 11 -11.65 -7.44 -12.03
C ALA A 11 -12.59 -7.51 -10.82
N GLY A 12 -13.11 -6.35 -10.41
CA GLY A 12 -14.01 -6.21 -9.26
C GLY A 12 -13.32 -6.27 -7.89
N GLU A 13 -11.99 -6.40 -7.84
CA GLU A 13 -11.24 -6.32 -6.59
C GLU A 13 -11.06 -4.87 -6.15
N THR A 14 -11.58 -4.53 -4.97
CA THR A 14 -11.53 -3.18 -4.39
C THR A 14 -10.67 -3.09 -3.14
N ARG A 15 -10.09 -4.21 -2.69
CA ARG A 15 -9.18 -4.22 -1.53
C ARG A 15 -7.83 -3.62 -1.88
N VAL A 16 -7.10 -3.23 -0.84
CA VAL A 16 -5.71 -2.78 -0.92
C VAL A 16 -4.91 -3.40 0.22
N ALA A 17 -3.65 -3.74 -0.04
CA ALA A 17 -2.82 -4.50 0.90
C ALA A 17 -2.50 -3.76 2.22
N ALA A 18 -2.57 -2.42 2.24
CA ALA A 18 -2.34 -1.63 3.44
C ALA A 18 -3.19 -0.35 3.44
N THR A 19 -3.68 0.02 4.63
CA THR A 19 -4.36 1.28 4.87
C THR A 19 -3.36 2.39 5.20
N PRO A 20 -3.76 3.68 5.14
CA PRO A 20 -2.90 4.78 5.55
C PRO A 20 -2.35 4.64 6.98
N GLU A 21 -3.09 4.03 7.90
CA GLU A 21 -2.62 3.80 9.27
C GLU A 21 -1.46 2.79 9.30
N THR A 22 -1.59 1.68 8.58
CA THR A 22 -0.53 0.66 8.46
C THR A 22 0.71 1.23 7.77
N VAL A 23 0.53 2.03 6.71
CA VAL A 23 1.64 2.71 6.01
C VAL A 23 2.41 3.62 6.97
N LYS A 24 1.71 4.40 7.81
CA LYS A 24 2.35 5.23 8.84
C LYS A 24 3.20 4.40 9.80
N LYS A 25 2.70 3.23 10.24
CA LYS A 25 3.44 2.32 11.14
C LYS A 25 4.72 1.79 10.46
N TYR A 26 4.65 1.38 9.19
CA TYR A 26 5.83 0.92 8.45
C TYR A 26 6.87 2.01 8.25
N VAL A 27 6.44 3.24 7.92
CA VAL A 27 7.35 4.38 7.80
C VAL A 27 7.99 4.71 9.15
N ALA A 28 7.22 4.68 10.25
CA ALA A 28 7.75 4.90 11.60
C ALA A 28 8.77 3.85 12.03
N GLN A 29 8.65 2.62 11.52
CA GLN A 29 9.63 1.54 11.71
C GLN A 29 10.88 1.68 10.82
N GLY A 30 10.98 2.75 10.01
CA GLY A 30 12.12 3.03 9.13
C GLY A 30 12.08 2.29 7.79
N HIS A 31 10.91 1.78 7.38
CA HIS A 31 10.74 1.18 6.06
C HIS A 31 10.39 2.22 5.02
N LYS A 32 10.87 2.03 3.79
CA LYS A 32 10.49 2.86 2.65
C LYS A 32 9.30 2.23 1.95
N VAL A 33 8.16 2.92 2.00
CA VAL A 33 6.90 2.45 1.42
C VAL A 33 6.64 3.18 0.10
N VAL A 34 6.31 2.43 -0.95
CA VAL A 34 5.94 2.96 -2.26
C VAL A 34 4.55 2.45 -2.60
N VAL A 35 3.62 3.37 -2.88
CA VAL A 35 2.23 3.06 -3.23
C VAL A 35 2.01 3.43 -4.70
N GLN A 36 1.42 2.53 -5.48
CA GLN A 36 1.02 2.82 -6.85
C GLN A 36 -0.15 3.81 -6.85
N ALA A 37 -0.09 4.82 -7.70
CA ALA A 37 -1.22 5.73 -7.91
C ALA A 37 -2.48 4.94 -8.32
N GLY A 38 -3.60 5.14 -7.63
CA GLY A 38 -4.83 4.37 -7.85
C GLY A 38 -5.06 3.21 -6.89
N ALA A 39 -4.06 2.79 -6.10
CA ALA A 39 -4.24 1.71 -5.13
C ALA A 39 -5.11 2.17 -3.94
N GLY A 40 -6.26 1.53 -3.74
CA GLY A 40 -7.18 1.82 -2.63
C GLY A 40 -8.03 3.09 -2.80
N LEU A 41 -8.22 3.57 -4.03
CA LEU A 41 -9.11 4.67 -4.42
C LEU A 41 -10.52 4.18 -4.76
#